data_AF-A0A966YSW0-F1
#
_entry.id   AF-A0A966YSW0-F1
#
_cell.length_a   1.000
_cell.length_b   1.000
_cell.length_c   1.000
_cell.angle_alpha   90.00
_cell.angle_beta   90.00
_cell.angle_gamma   90.00
#
_symmetry.space_group_name_H-M   'P 1'
#
loop_
_entity.id
_entity.type
_entity.pdbx_description
1 polymer ?
#
loop_
_entity_poly.entity_id
_entity_poly.type
_entity_poly.pdbx_seq_one_letter_code
_entity_poly.pdbx_strand_id
1 'polypeptide(L)'
;MSENAPEIGTVGLLRFLWRQLTSMRTALVLLMMLGVAAIPGSFIPQRSQNPTAVSDIFATSPTKALWYERFSLFDVYASPWFSAIYILLFISLIGCVLPRRETGNLFFHLALVLILIGVSFGSLFGMRGDAIVNVGERFINTPTTFDSLSFGKLFSEKSLPPFSIQVDKFVGKYNPVTNAPEDYTLSVTVK
;
A
#
# COMPACT_ATOMS: atom_id res chain seq x y z
N MET A 1 45.44 -7.53 34.06
CA MET A 1 45.33 -8.15 32.72
C MET A 1 44.18 -7.44 32.03
N SER A 2 44.47 -6.42 31.22
CA SER A 2 43.44 -5.66 30.51
C SER A 2 42.98 -6.53 29.35
N GLU A 3 41.83 -7.18 29.50
CA GLU A 3 41.21 -8.00 28.47
C GLU A 3 40.72 -7.07 27.37
N ASN A 4 41.47 -7.00 26.26
CA ASN A 4 41.03 -6.28 25.07
C ASN A 4 39.79 -6.99 24.54
N ALA A 5 38.62 -6.37 24.71
CA ALA A 5 37.38 -6.88 24.14
C ALA A 5 37.57 -7.06 22.62
N PRO A 6 37.14 -8.19 22.04
CA PRO A 6 37.33 -8.44 20.62
C PRO A 6 36.60 -7.35 19.82
N GLU A 7 37.34 -6.56 19.05
CA GLU A 7 36.75 -5.59 18.14
C GLU A 7 35.94 -6.35 17.09
N ILE A 8 34.62 -6.23 17.18
CA ILE A 8 33.71 -6.74 16.16
C ILE A 8 33.97 -5.99 14.86
N GLY A 9 34.88 -6.54 14.04
CA GLY A 9 35.11 -6.03 12.69
C GLY A 9 33.80 -5.98 11.89
N THR A 10 33.75 -5.14 10.86
CA THR A 10 32.55 -4.92 10.02
C THR A 10 31.90 -6.22 9.52
N VAL A 11 32.72 -7.22 9.17
CA VAL A 11 32.27 -8.56 8.77
C VAL A 11 31.60 -9.32 9.92
N GLY A 12 32.11 -9.18 11.15
CA GLY A 12 31.52 -9.76 12.36
C GLY A 12 30.15 -9.15 12.67
N LEU A 13 30.02 -7.82 12.55
CA LEU A 13 28.75 -7.10 12.71
C LEU A 13 27.71 -7.56 11.67
N LEU A 14 28.09 -7.64 10.39
CA LEU A 14 27.18 -8.08 9.32
C LEU A 14 26.69 -9.52 9.52
N ARG A 15 27.58 -10.44 9.91
CA ARG A 15 27.19 -11.82 10.23
C ARG A 15 26.27 -11.91 11.44
N PHE A 16 26.53 -11.12 12.47
CA PHE A 16 25.67 -11.05 13.65
C PHE A 16 24.28 -10.53 13.30
N LEU A 17 24.20 -9.40 12.57
CA LEU A 17 22.93 -8.82 12.10
C LEU A 17 22.15 -9.79 11.22
N TRP A 18 22.84 -10.47 10.30
CA TRP A 18 22.23 -11.49 9.45
C TRP A 18 21.63 -12.63 10.28
N ARG A 19 22.38 -13.18 11.24
CA ARG A 19 21.89 -14.25 12.12
C ARG A 19 20.72 -13.81 13.00
N GLN A 20 20.71 -12.54 13.40
CA GLN A 20 19.61 -11.99 14.19
C GLN A 20 18.34 -11.85 13.32
N LEU A 21 18.47 -11.33 12.10
CA LEU A 21 17.36 -11.16 11.16
C LEU A 21 16.77 -12.49 10.69
N THR A 22 17.57 -13.54 10.52
CA THR A 22 17.09 -14.86 10.07
C THR A 22 16.47 -15.74 11.18
N SER A 23 16.18 -15.18 12.35
CA SER A 23 15.55 -15.90 13.45
C SER A 23 14.00 -15.88 13.36
N MET A 24 13.35 -16.99 13.68
CA MET A 24 11.87 -17.04 13.72
C MET A 24 11.29 -16.08 14.77
N ARG A 25 12.00 -15.87 15.88
CA ARG A 25 11.59 -14.95 16.95
C ARG A 25 11.52 -13.51 16.43
N THR A 26 12.51 -13.05 15.66
CA THR A 26 12.48 -11.70 15.09
C THR A 26 11.35 -11.54 14.09
N ALA A 27 11.07 -12.54 13.27
CA ALA A 27 9.96 -12.50 12.32
C ALA A 27 8.60 -12.30 13.04
N LEU A 28 8.35 -13.04 14.13
CA LEU A 28 7.12 -12.89 14.92
C LEU A 28 6.99 -11.51 15.57
N VAL A 29 8.10 -10.99 16.11
CA VAL A 29 8.12 -9.65 16.71
C VAL A 29 7.87 -8.57 15.65
N LEU A 30 8.50 -8.68 14.47
CA LEU A 30 8.29 -7.76 13.35
C LEU A 30 6.86 -7.84 12.82
N LEU A 31 6.26 -9.02 12.77
CA LEU A 31 4.86 -9.20 12.41
C LEU A 31 3.92 -8.49 13.40
N MET A 32 4.19 -8.61 14.71
CA MET A 32 3.44 -7.89 15.74
C MET A 32 3.59 -6.37 15.59
N MET A 33 4.82 -5.88 15.36
CA MET A 33 5.05 -4.45 15.13
C MET A 33 4.31 -3.94 13.90
N LEU A 34 4.30 -4.71 12.80
CA LEU A 34 3.58 -4.37 11.58
C LEU A 34 2.07 -4.25 11.85
N GLY A 35 1.51 -5.16 12.65
CA GLY A 35 0.10 -5.10 13.05
C GLY A 35 -0.22 -3.83 13.83
N VAL A 36 0.59 -3.49 14.84
CA VAL A 36 0.42 -2.25 15.63
C VAL A 36 0.59 -1.00 14.75
N ALA A 37 1.57 -1.01 13.85
CA ALA A 37 1.85 0.05 12.91
C ALA A 37 0.70 0.31 11.92
N ALA A 38 -0.13 -0.69 11.62
CA ALA A 38 -1.28 -0.55 10.73
C ALA A 38 -2.50 0.12 11.38
N ILE A 39 -2.59 0.12 12.72
CA ILE A 39 -3.75 0.63 13.48
C ILE A 39 -4.05 2.11 13.17
N PRO A 40 -3.07 3.05 13.16
CA PRO A 40 -3.37 4.44 12.82
C PRO A 40 -3.97 4.60 11.41
N GLY A 41 -3.55 3.75 10.46
CA GLY A 41 -4.03 3.76 9.09
C GLY A 41 -5.52 3.43 8.95
N SER A 42 -6.11 2.73 9.92
CA SER A 42 -7.56 2.44 9.93
C SER A 42 -8.41 3.54 10.55
N PHE A 43 -7.84 4.39 11.41
CA PHE A 43 -8.59 5.47 12.09
C PHE A 43 -8.44 6.83 11.42
N ILE A 44 -7.32 7.08 10.75
CA ILE A 44 -7.01 8.35 10.10
C ILE A 44 -7.26 8.20 8.59
N PRO A 45 -7.97 9.13 7.94
CA PRO A 45 -8.27 9.03 6.52
C PRO A 45 -6.98 8.91 5.70
N GLN A 46 -6.91 7.91 4.83
CA GLN A 46 -5.77 7.72 3.95
C GLN A 46 -6.00 8.49 2.65
N ARG A 47 -5.00 9.25 2.21
CA ARG A 47 -5.10 10.10 1.02
C ARG A 47 -5.48 9.33 -0.25
N SER A 48 -5.02 8.09 -0.36
CA SER A 48 -5.33 7.18 -1.47
C SER A 48 -6.74 6.58 -1.44
N GLN A 49 -7.49 6.73 -0.33
CA GLN A 49 -8.84 6.18 -0.17
C GLN A 49 -9.91 7.27 -0.10
N ASN A 50 -9.62 8.38 0.58
CA ASN A 50 -10.55 9.50 0.72
C ASN A 50 -9.80 10.85 0.74
N PRO A 51 -9.45 11.40 -0.43
CA PRO A 51 -8.72 12.67 -0.51
C PRO A 51 -9.54 13.85 0.03
N THR A 52 -10.87 13.81 -0.07
CA THR A 52 -11.76 14.86 0.43
C THR A 52 -11.74 14.96 1.96
N ALA A 53 -11.81 13.83 2.66
CA ALA A 53 -11.72 13.82 4.12
C ALA A 53 -10.36 14.34 4.62
N VAL A 54 -9.29 14.12 3.86
CA VAL A 54 -7.97 14.70 4.17
C VAL A 54 -8.02 16.21 4.00
N SER A 55 -8.52 16.74 2.87
CA SER A 55 -8.64 18.20 2.66
C SER A 55 -9.52 18.89 3.70
N ASP A 56 -10.57 18.22 4.17
CA ASP A 56 -11.47 18.75 5.20
C ASP A 56 -10.75 18.93 6.56
N ILE A 57 -9.82 18.03 6.89
CA ILE A 57 -9.00 18.14 8.10
C ILE A 57 -8.03 19.33 8.01
N PHE A 58 -7.47 19.58 6.82
CA PHE A 58 -6.64 20.77 6.57
C PHE A 58 -7.45 22.06 6.70
N ALA A 59 -8.71 22.06 6.24
CA ALA A 59 -9.61 23.22 6.35
C ALA A 59 -10.09 23.45 7.79
N THR A 60 -10.47 22.40 8.50
CA THR A 60 -11.10 22.49 9.83
C THR A 60 -10.08 22.63 10.96
N SER A 61 -8.94 21.95 10.85
CA SER A 61 -7.93 21.89 11.92
C SER A 61 -6.50 21.81 11.38
N PRO A 62 -5.92 22.93 10.90
CA PRO A 62 -4.63 22.93 10.22
C PRO A 62 -3.46 22.45 11.10
N THR A 63 -3.50 22.73 12.41
CA THR A 63 -2.46 22.29 13.35
C THR A 63 -2.40 20.77 13.51
N LYS A 64 -3.56 20.08 13.54
CA LYS A 64 -3.61 18.61 13.58
C LYS A 64 -3.14 18.02 12.26
N ALA A 65 -3.57 18.60 11.15
CA ALA A 65 -3.18 18.19 9.81
C ALA A 65 -1.64 18.21 9.63
N LEU A 66 -0.98 19.28 10.10
CA LEU A 66 0.48 19.40 10.10
C LEU A 66 1.18 18.30 10.89
N TRP A 67 0.66 17.92 12.07
CA TRP A 67 1.22 16.82 12.86
C TRP A 67 1.02 15.46 12.17
N TYR A 68 -0.15 15.22 11.58
CA TYR A 68 -0.42 14.00 10.82
C TYR A 68 0.48 13.89 9.59
N GLU A 69 0.67 14.99 8.86
CA GLU A 69 1.59 15.05 7.72
C GLU A 69 3.04 14.78 8.16
N ARG A 70 3.47 15.38 9.28
CA ARG A 70 4.83 15.24 9.82
C ARG A 70 5.19 13.79 10.17
N PHE A 71 4.22 13.02 10.66
CA PHE A 71 4.40 11.60 10.97
C PHE A 71 3.94 10.66 9.85
N SER A 72 3.57 11.21 8.67
CA SER A 72 3.04 10.46 7.53
C SER A 72 1.82 9.61 7.86
N LEU A 73 0.93 10.10 8.73
CA LEU A 73 -0.29 9.39 9.16
C LEU A 73 -1.43 9.42 8.12
N PHE A 74 -1.40 10.36 7.16
CA PHE A 74 -2.31 10.34 6.01
C PHE A 74 -1.90 9.33 4.93
N ASP A 75 -0.67 8.81 5.02
CA ASP A 75 -0.06 7.91 4.06
C ASP A 75 0.74 6.80 4.79
N VAL A 76 0.11 6.18 5.81
CA VAL A 76 0.77 5.21 6.73
C VAL A 76 1.46 4.10 5.94
N TYR A 77 0.77 3.54 4.95
CA TYR A 77 1.26 2.40 4.16
C TYR A 77 2.40 2.77 3.20
N ALA A 78 2.56 4.05 2.84
CA ALA A 78 3.66 4.55 2.02
C ALA A 78 4.77 5.21 2.86
N SER A 79 4.59 5.27 4.18
CA SER A 79 5.53 5.95 5.06
C SER A 79 6.88 5.23 5.15
N PRO A 80 8.01 5.97 5.34
CA PRO A 80 9.33 5.36 5.49
C PRO A 80 9.41 4.41 6.69
N TRP A 81 8.74 4.73 7.80
CA TRP A 81 8.79 3.95 9.03
C TRP A 81 8.00 2.63 8.91
N PHE A 82 6.84 2.64 8.26
CA PHE A 82 6.07 1.41 7.98
C PHE A 82 6.83 0.52 6.99
N SER A 83 7.38 1.13 5.93
CA SER A 83 8.17 0.43 4.91
C SER A 83 9.42 -0.23 5.50
N ALA A 84 10.08 0.39 6.48
CA ALA A 84 11.23 -0.20 7.17
C ALA A 84 10.84 -1.50 7.91
N ILE A 85 9.72 -1.50 8.64
CA ILE A 85 9.23 -2.70 9.33
C ILE A 85 8.92 -3.81 8.32
N TYR A 86 8.24 -3.47 7.23
CA TYR A 86 7.90 -4.40 6.16
C TYR A 86 9.14 -5.03 5.50
N ILE A 87 10.14 -4.21 5.13
CA ILE A 87 11.38 -4.70 4.51
C ILE A 87 12.16 -5.61 5.46
N LEU A 88 12.27 -5.24 6.74
CA LEU A 88 12.92 -6.08 7.74
C LEU A 88 12.19 -7.42 7.92
N LEU A 89 10.85 -7.40 7.96
CA LEU A 89 10.04 -8.62 8.03
C LEU A 89 10.27 -9.50 6.81
N PHE A 90 10.26 -8.92 5.61
CA PHE A 90 10.47 -9.66 4.36
C PHE A 90 11.84 -10.34 4.31
N ILE A 91 12.92 -9.61 4.64
CA ILE A 91 14.27 -10.17 4.75
C ILE A 91 14.31 -11.29 5.80
N SER A 92 13.67 -11.08 6.95
CA SER A 92 13.60 -12.06 8.03
C SER A 92 12.92 -13.36 7.59
N LEU A 93 11.78 -13.25 6.90
CA LEU A 93 11.03 -14.40 6.37
C LEU A 93 11.86 -15.20 5.36
N ILE A 94 12.49 -14.54 4.38
CA ILE A 94 13.39 -15.21 3.42
C ILE A 94 14.50 -15.96 4.16
N GLY A 95 15.13 -15.29 5.13
CA GLY A 95 16.22 -15.86 5.91
C GLY A 95 15.83 -17.09 6.74
N CYS A 96 14.61 -17.10 7.29
CA CYS A 96 14.09 -18.24 8.08
C CYS A 96 13.77 -19.47 7.22
N VAL A 97 13.51 -19.26 5.93
CA VAL A 97 12.95 -20.26 5.01
C VAL A 97 14.04 -21.03 4.27
N LEU A 98 15.08 -20.33 3.81
CA LEU A 98 16.14 -20.92 2.99
C LEU A 98 16.79 -22.21 3.56
N PRO A 99 16.97 -22.39 4.88
CA PRO A 99 17.55 -23.62 5.41
C PRO A 99 16.55 -24.79 5.56
N ARG A 100 15.23 -24.55 5.47
CA ARG A 100 14.18 -25.56 5.68
C ARG A 100 13.72 -26.14 4.36
N ARG A 101 14.44 -27.18 3.92
CA ARG A 101 14.19 -28.00 2.71
C ARG A 101 13.03 -28.98 2.89
N GLU A 102 11.87 -28.46 3.30
CA GLU A 102 10.59 -29.17 3.25
C GLU A 102 9.91 -28.81 1.94
N THR A 103 9.48 -29.80 1.16
CA THR A 103 8.95 -29.61 -0.21
C THR A 103 7.74 -28.67 -0.24
N GLY A 104 6.91 -28.66 0.81
CA GLY A 104 5.79 -27.72 0.96
C GLY A 104 6.23 -26.27 1.19
N ASN A 105 7.31 -26.07 1.94
CA ASN A 105 7.92 -24.76 2.11
C ASN A 105 8.44 -24.24 0.77
N LEU A 106 9.10 -25.08 -0.04
CA LEU A 106 9.59 -24.69 -1.37
C LEU A 106 8.45 -24.27 -2.31
N PHE A 107 7.34 -25.02 -2.34
CA PHE A 107 6.19 -24.69 -3.17
C PHE A 107 5.55 -23.36 -2.78
N PHE A 108 5.37 -23.11 -1.48
CA PHE A 108 4.85 -21.84 -0.96
C PHE A 108 5.73 -20.66 -1.37
N HIS A 109 7.06 -20.82 -1.34
CA HIS A 109 7.99 -19.77 -1.73
C HIS A 109 8.01 -19.52 -3.23
N LEU A 110 7.94 -20.59 -4.03
CA LEU A 110 7.82 -20.45 -5.48
C LEU A 110 6.52 -19.72 -5.84
N ALA A 111 5.41 -20.01 -5.14
CA ALA A 111 4.15 -19.28 -5.30
C ALA A 111 4.30 -17.80 -4.90
N LEU A 112 4.97 -17.50 -3.78
CA LEU A 112 5.24 -16.12 -3.36
C LEU A 112 6.10 -15.37 -4.39
N VAL A 113 7.12 -16.00 -4.95
CA VAL A 113 7.95 -15.43 -6.02
C VAL A 113 7.12 -15.15 -7.27
N LEU A 114 6.25 -16.07 -7.68
CA LEU A 114 5.36 -15.86 -8.83
C LEU A 114 4.39 -14.70 -8.59
N ILE A 115 3.82 -14.58 -7.39
CA ILE A 115 2.98 -13.43 -7.01
C ILE A 115 3.79 -12.13 -7.08
N LEU A 116 5.00 -12.10 -6.53
CA LEU A 116 5.85 -10.91 -6.56
C LEU A 116 6.22 -10.51 -8.00
N ILE A 117 6.49 -11.48 -8.88
CA ILE A 117 6.71 -11.22 -10.31
C ILE A 117 5.45 -10.60 -10.92
N GLY A 118 4.27 -11.18 -10.68
CA GLY A 118 3.00 -10.64 -11.17
C GLY A 118 2.72 -9.21 -10.70
N VAL A 119 2.91 -8.94 -9.40
CA VAL A 119 2.77 -7.61 -8.82
C VAL A 119 3.80 -6.64 -9.40
N SER A 120 5.05 -7.07 -9.61
CA SER A 120 6.11 -6.24 -10.19
C SER A 120 5.78 -5.87 -11.64
N PHE A 121 5.30 -6.82 -12.44
CA PHE A 121 4.81 -6.54 -13.79
C PHE A 121 3.63 -5.58 -13.79
N GLY A 122 2.62 -5.81 -12.94
CA GLY A 122 1.48 -4.90 -12.79
C GLY A 122 1.89 -3.50 -12.35
N SER A 123 2.87 -3.36 -11.45
CA SER A 123 3.38 -2.08 -10.99
C SER A 123 4.26 -1.37 -12.03
N LEU A 124 4.95 -2.10 -12.92
CA LEU A 124 5.82 -1.51 -13.95
C LEU A 124 5.04 -1.09 -15.19
N PHE A 125 4.07 -1.89 -15.62
CA PHE A 125 3.34 -1.72 -16.88
C PHE A 125 1.88 -1.28 -16.69
N GLY A 126 1.39 -1.25 -15.45
CA GLY A 126 0.01 -0.84 -15.16
C GLY A 126 -0.16 0.66 -15.00
N MET A 127 -1.41 1.05 -14.83
CA MET A 127 -1.83 2.39 -14.46
C MET A 127 -2.90 2.29 -13.36
N ARG A 128 -2.93 3.28 -12.48
CA ARG A 128 -4.00 3.45 -11.49
C ARG A 128 -4.54 4.86 -11.65
N GLY A 129 -5.84 4.97 -11.86
CA GLY A 129 -6.52 6.25 -12.02
C GLY A 129 -7.82 6.26 -11.24
N ASP A 130 -8.05 7.33 -10.50
CA ASP A 130 -9.27 7.60 -9.76
C ASP A 130 -9.90 8.88 -10.34
N ALA A 131 -11.21 8.84 -10.61
CA ALA A 131 -11.95 9.97 -11.15
C ALA A 131 -13.38 10.00 -10.59
N ILE A 132 -13.80 11.16 -10.11
CA ILE A 132 -15.16 11.43 -9.66
C ILE A 132 -15.96 11.98 -10.84
N VAL A 133 -17.08 11.33 -11.17
CA VAL A 133 -17.90 11.67 -12.34
C VAL A 133 -19.35 11.85 -11.89
N ASN A 134 -19.95 12.99 -12.20
CA ASN A 134 -21.36 13.24 -11.88
C ASN A 134 -22.29 12.61 -12.92
N VAL A 135 -23.56 12.39 -12.54
CA VAL A 135 -24.59 11.90 -13.46
C VAL A 135 -24.77 12.90 -14.62
N GLY A 136 -24.72 12.41 -15.85
CA GLY A 136 -24.78 13.23 -17.07
C GLY A 136 -23.41 13.70 -17.58
N GLU A 137 -22.35 13.59 -16.78
CA GLU A 137 -20.98 13.88 -17.23
C GLU A 137 -20.38 12.71 -18.01
N ARG A 138 -19.41 13.04 -18.87
CA ARG A 138 -18.65 12.08 -19.66
C ARG A 138 -17.21 12.07 -19.18
N PHE A 139 -16.78 10.92 -18.71
CA PHE A 139 -15.38 10.59 -18.48
C PHE A 139 -14.71 10.21 -19.80
N ILE A 140 -13.52 10.73 -20.05
CA ILE A 140 -12.69 10.39 -21.19
C ILE A 140 -11.35 9.92 -20.65
N ASN A 141 -10.81 8.83 -21.19
CA ASN A 141 -9.53 8.27 -20.73
C ASN A 141 -8.32 9.12 -21.19
N THR A 142 -8.21 10.32 -20.64
CA THR A 142 -7.13 11.26 -20.85
C THR A 142 -6.51 11.69 -19.53
N PRO A 143 -5.20 11.98 -19.46
CA PRO A 143 -4.52 12.24 -18.19
C PRO A 143 -5.12 13.39 -17.38
N THR A 144 -5.68 14.39 -18.07
CA THR A 144 -6.29 15.58 -17.47
C THR A 144 -7.67 15.36 -16.87
N THR A 145 -8.29 14.19 -17.09
CA THR A 145 -9.66 13.90 -16.62
C THR A 145 -9.68 13.09 -15.33
N PHE A 146 -8.52 12.58 -14.89
CA PHE A 146 -8.39 11.88 -13.62
C PHE A 146 -8.09 12.86 -12.48
N ASP A 147 -8.68 12.62 -11.31
CA ASP A 147 -8.38 13.36 -10.08
C ASP A 147 -7.04 12.92 -9.49
N SER A 148 -6.75 11.61 -9.59
CA SER A 148 -5.46 11.03 -9.25
C SER A 148 -5.08 10.06 -10.34
N LEU A 149 -3.88 10.21 -10.89
CA LEU A 149 -3.34 9.34 -11.92
C LEU A 149 -1.90 8.98 -11.60
N SER A 150 -1.63 7.68 -11.54
CA SER A 150 -0.31 7.13 -11.31
C SER A 150 0.00 6.09 -12.38
N PHE A 151 1.16 6.24 -13.00
CA PHE A 151 1.65 5.31 -14.00
C PHE A 151 2.76 4.44 -13.43
N GLY A 152 2.79 3.18 -13.88
CA GLY A 152 3.95 2.35 -13.72
C GLY A 152 5.15 2.94 -14.46
N LYS A 153 6.37 2.57 -14.03
CA LYS A 153 7.62 3.13 -14.54
C LYS A 153 7.81 3.00 -16.06
N LEU A 154 7.18 1.99 -16.67
CA LEU A 154 7.31 1.68 -18.10
C LEU A 154 6.03 2.01 -18.90
N PHE A 155 4.99 2.52 -18.26
CA PHE A 155 3.75 2.93 -18.92
C PHE A 155 3.72 4.46 -19.07
N SER A 156 3.30 4.96 -20.24
CA SER A 156 3.29 6.40 -20.54
C SER A 156 1.87 6.90 -20.76
N GLU A 157 1.64 8.20 -20.54
CA GLU A 157 0.37 8.88 -20.85
C GLU A 157 -0.11 8.67 -22.29
N LYS A 158 0.82 8.51 -23.23
CA LYS A 158 0.53 8.34 -24.66
C LYS A 158 0.01 6.94 -25.03
N SER A 159 0.13 5.96 -24.14
CA SER A 159 -0.34 4.58 -24.38
C SER A 159 -1.74 4.32 -23.81
N LEU A 160 -2.48 5.37 -23.43
CA LEU A 160 -3.84 5.25 -22.94
C LEU A 160 -4.79 4.81 -24.08
N PRO A 161 -5.52 3.70 -23.94
CA PRO A 161 -6.52 3.32 -24.93
C PRO A 161 -7.66 4.35 -24.92
N PRO A 162 -8.12 4.82 -26.09
CA PRO A 162 -9.22 5.76 -26.14
C PRO A 162 -10.51 5.02 -25.75
N PHE A 163 -11.09 5.44 -24.64
CA PHE A 163 -12.45 5.08 -24.27
C PHE A 163 -13.11 6.25 -23.54
N SER A 164 -14.43 6.28 -23.57
CA SER A 164 -15.24 7.21 -22.81
C SER A 164 -16.36 6.47 -22.08
N ILE A 165 -16.68 6.97 -20.90
CA ILE A 165 -17.76 6.44 -20.07
C ILE A 165 -18.70 7.60 -19.76
N GLN A 166 -19.98 7.42 -20.05
CA GLN A 166 -21.01 8.38 -19.65
C GLN A 166 -21.86 7.77 -18.54
N VAL A 167 -22.04 8.51 -17.45
CA VAL A 167 -22.87 8.07 -16.34
C VAL A 167 -24.32 8.44 -16.64
N ASP A 168 -25.15 7.42 -16.92
CA ASP A 168 -26.54 7.62 -17.30
C ASP A 168 -27.45 7.73 -16.08
N LYS A 169 -27.20 6.90 -15.07
CA LYS A 169 -28.02 6.84 -13.84
C LYS A 169 -27.23 6.27 -12.68
N PHE A 170 -27.39 6.89 -11.51
CA PHE A 170 -26.90 6.36 -10.23
C PHE A 170 -28.08 6.24 -9.26
N VAL A 171 -28.24 5.07 -8.64
CA VAL A 171 -29.30 4.81 -7.65
C VAL A 171 -28.66 4.19 -6.41
N GLY A 172 -28.72 4.90 -5.28
CA GLY A 172 -28.43 4.34 -3.96
C GLY A 172 -29.72 3.88 -3.29
N LYS A 173 -29.77 2.63 -2.81
CA LYS A 173 -30.83 2.14 -1.92
C LYS A 173 -30.38 2.34 -0.48
N TYR A 174 -31.25 2.92 0.33
CA TYR A 174 -30.99 3.19 1.73
C TYR A 174 -32.09 2.56 2.57
N ASN A 175 -31.71 2.05 3.73
CA ASN A 175 -32.66 1.57 4.71
C ASN A 175 -33.50 2.75 5.23
N PRO A 176 -34.84 2.69 5.17
CA PRO A 176 -35.69 3.82 5.54
C PRO A 176 -35.69 4.14 7.04
N VAL A 177 -35.22 3.20 7.90
CA VAL A 177 -35.19 3.37 9.35
C VAL A 177 -33.83 3.88 9.83
N THR A 178 -32.74 3.28 9.33
CA THR A 178 -31.37 3.60 9.79
C THR A 178 -30.63 4.59 8.90
N ASN A 179 -31.19 4.95 7.73
CA ASN A 179 -30.50 5.66 6.65
C ASN A 179 -29.17 5.01 6.21
N ALA A 180 -28.94 3.76 6.60
CA ALA A 180 -27.75 3.03 6.20
C ALA A 180 -27.86 2.65 4.72
N PRO A 181 -26.76 2.74 3.94
CA PRO A 181 -26.77 2.31 2.55
C PRO A 181 -26.87 0.79 2.44
N GLU A 182 -27.78 0.32 1.60
CA GLU A 182 -28.00 -1.11 1.32
C GLU A 182 -27.39 -1.53 -0.03
N ASP A 183 -27.47 -0.67 -1.04
CA ASP A 183 -27.02 -0.99 -2.39
C ASP A 183 -26.69 0.28 -3.19
N TYR A 184 -25.75 0.19 -4.13
CA TYR A 184 -25.38 1.26 -5.05
C TYR A 184 -25.32 0.70 -6.46
N THR A 185 -26.24 1.12 -7.32
CA THR A 185 -26.28 0.72 -8.73
C THR A 185 -25.91 1.89 -9.62
N LEU A 186 -24.90 1.69 -10.47
CA LEU A 186 -24.46 2.65 -11.48
C LEU A 186 -24.73 2.07 -12.89
N SER A 187 -25.45 2.82 -13.72
CA SER A 187 -25.64 2.52 -15.14
C SER A 187 -24.76 3.45 -15.96
N VAL A 188 -23.91 2.86 -16.80
CA VAL A 188 -22.96 3.58 -17.64
C VAL A 188 -23.04 3.13 -19.08
N THR A 189 -22.84 4.09 -19.99
CA THR A 189 -22.65 3.82 -21.42
C THR A 189 -21.16 3.97 -21.76
N VAL A 190 -20.56 2.92 -22.31
CA VAL A 190 -19.15 2.91 -22.77
C VAL A 190 -19.12 3.17 -24.28
N LYS A 191 -18.27 4.11 -24.73
CA LYS A 191 -18.07 4.46 -26.14
C LYS A 191 -16.61 4.62 -26.48
#